data_AF-A0A2L1U2F1-F1
#
_entry.id   AF-A0A2L1U2F1-F1
#
_cell.length_a   1.000
_cell.length_b   1.000
_cell.length_c   1.000
_cell.angle_alpha   90.00
_cell.angle_beta   90.00
_cell.angle_gamma   90.00
#
_symmetry.space_group_name_H-M   'P 1'
#
loop_
_entity.id
_entity.type
_entity.pdbx_description
1 polymer ?
#
loop_
_entity_poly.entity_id
_entity_poly.type
_entity_poly.pdbx_seq_one_letter_code
_entity_poly.pdbx_strand_id
1 'polypeptide(L)' 'MNKIIICEDIDFMWTLTDIKRIKQMWEQGMSVDDMSQSVSRDPDEVAILIMELFRHGEIKDRPGGARGN' A
#
# COMPACT_ATOMS: atom_id res chain seq x y z
N MET A 1 -16.65 28.61 -7.68
CA MET A 1 -15.50 27.74 -8.00
C MET A 1 -15.82 26.38 -7.39
N ASN A 2 -16.05 25.36 -8.21
CA ASN A 2 -16.43 24.03 -7.72
C ASN A 2 -15.16 23.17 -7.67
N LYS A 3 -14.67 22.89 -6.46
CA LYS A 3 -13.54 21.99 -6.20
C LYS A 3 -14.04 20.85 -5.32
N ILE A 4 -13.47 19.67 -5.53
CA ILE A 4 -13.63 18.51 -4.65
C ILE A 4 -12.26 18.17 -4.08
N ILE A 5 -12.22 17.73 -2.83
CA ILE A 5 -11.05 17.09 -2.24
C ILE A 5 -11.28 15.60 -2.40
N ILE A 6 -10.29 14.90 -2.95
CA ILE A 6 -10.33 13.45 -3.14
C ILE A 6 -9.66 12.77 -1.94
N CYS A 7 -10.06 11.52 -1.64
CA CYS A 7 -9.49 10.72 -0.55
C CYS A 7 -9.65 11.38 0.84
N GLU A 8 -10.73 12.12 1.08
CA GLU A 8 -11.02 12.71 2.39
C GLU A 8 -11.25 11.67 3.49
N ASP A 9 -11.61 10.45 3.09
CA ASP A 9 -11.96 9.30 3.92
C ASP A 9 -10.82 8.28 4.11
N ILE A 10 -9.66 8.52 3.48
CA ILE A 10 -8.50 7.62 3.55
C ILE A 10 -7.62 7.99 4.75
N ASP A 11 -7.23 6.99 5.56
CA ASP A 11 -6.27 7.19 6.66
C ASP A 11 -4.82 6.99 6.19
N PHE A 12 -4.09 8.09 6.10
CA PHE A 12 -2.68 8.10 5.70
C PHE A 12 -1.68 7.80 6.84
N MET A 13 -2.14 7.58 8.07
CA MET A 13 -1.23 7.29 9.18
C MET A 13 -0.82 5.83 9.16
N TRP A 14 0.48 5.55 9.25
CA TRP A 14 0.99 4.18 9.26
C TRP A 14 1.94 3.97 10.42
N THR A 15 1.82 2.82 11.10
CA THR A 15 2.86 2.43 12.06
C THR A 15 4.07 1.89 11.31
N LEU A 16 5.28 2.08 11.87
CA LEU A 16 6.50 1.51 11.28
C LEU A 16 6.45 -0.03 11.22
N THR A 17 5.71 -0.66 12.13
CA THR A 17 5.48 -2.11 12.15
C THR A 17 4.67 -2.55 10.94
N ASP A 18 3.59 -1.85 10.62
CA ASP A 18 2.77 -2.16 9.44
C ASP A 18 3.56 -1.93 8.15
N ILE A 19 4.29 -0.83 8.06
CA ILE A 19 5.16 -0.55 6.91
C ILE A 19 6.16 -1.70 6.70
N LYS A 20 6.83 -2.16 7.77
CA LYS A 20 7.77 -3.27 7.68
C LYS A 20 7.09 -4.55 7.20
N ARG A 21 5.88 -4.85 7.69
CA ARG A 21 5.11 -6.04 7.27
C ARG A 21 4.69 -5.95 5.81
N ILE A 22 4.21 -4.80 5.35
CA ILE A 22 3.84 -4.55 3.96
C ILE A 22 5.05 -4.75 3.03
N LYS A 23 6.23 -4.20 3.37
CA LYS A 23 7.46 -4.42 2.59
C LYS A 23 7.82 -5.92 2.46
N GLN A 24 7.74 -6.67 3.56
CA GLN A 24 8.00 -8.11 3.55
C GLN A 24 7.01 -8.89 2.67
N MET A 25 5.72 -8.56 2.76
CA MET A 25 4.68 -9.19 1.94
C MET A 25 4.84 -8.85 0.45
N TRP A 26 5.27 -7.62 0.14
CA TRP A 26 5.59 -7.20 -1.22
C TRP A 26 6.73 -8.02 -1.82
N GLU A 27 7.83 -8.21 -1.08
CA GLU A 27 8.95 -9.06 -1.49
C GLU A 27 8.54 -10.54 -1.68
N GLN A 28 7.57 -11.01 -0.90
CA GLN A 28 7.00 -12.37 -1.01
C GLN A 28 6.02 -12.53 -2.18
N GLY A 29 5.67 -11.44 -2.87
CA GLY A 29 4.79 -11.48 -4.03
C GLY A 29 3.30 -11.49 -3.72
N MET A 30 2.88 -11.22 -2.47
CA MET A 30 1.45 -11.22 -2.08
C MET A 30 0.69 -10.08 -2.75
N SER A 31 -0.62 -10.19 -2.96
CA SER A 31 -1.41 -9.09 -3.56
C SER A 31 -1.64 -7.94 -2.56
N VAL A 32 -2.02 -6.76 -3.05
CA VAL A 32 -2.47 -5.64 -2.19
C VAL A 32 -3.69 -6.04 -1.35
N ASP A 33 -4.58 -6.87 -1.90
CA ASP A 33 -5.73 -7.38 -1.17
C ASP A 33 -5.33 -8.33 -0.03
N ASP A 34 -4.34 -9.21 -0.25
CA ASP A 34 -3.81 -10.07 0.81
C ASP A 34 -3.13 -9.23 1.91
N MET A 35 -2.41 -8.17 1.51
CA MET A 35 -1.77 -7.22 2.40
C MET A 35 -2.78 -6.47 3.26
N SER A 36 -3.84 -5.95 2.66
CA SER A 36 -4.89 -5.19 3.35
C SER A 36 -5.60 -6.04 4.40
N GLN A 37 -5.92 -7.29 4.08
CA GLN A 37 -6.46 -8.24 5.06
C GLN A 37 -5.50 -8.50 6.22
N SER A 38 -4.21 -8.64 5.92
CA SER A 38 -3.15 -8.94 6.90
C SER A 38 -2.91 -7.80 7.90
N VAL A 39 -3.06 -6.54 7.48
CA VAL A 39 -2.96 -5.36 8.36
C VAL A 39 -4.32 -4.80 8.81
N SER A 40 -5.43 -5.41 8.37
CA SER A 40 -6.81 -4.96 8.63
C SER A 40 -7.05 -3.50 8.23
N ARG A 41 -6.65 -3.14 7.00
CA ARG A 41 -6.77 -1.80 6.41
C ARG A 41 -7.56 -1.85 5.10
N ASP A 42 -7.95 -0.68 4.60
CA ASP A 42 -8.55 -0.58 3.27
C ASP A 42 -7.49 -0.92 2.18
N PRO A 43 -7.84 -1.69 1.12
CA PRO A 43 -6.94 -1.94 0.00
C PRO A 43 -6.39 -0.67 -0.67
N ASP A 44 -7.19 0.41 -0.74
CA ASP A 44 -6.76 1.69 -1.33
C ASP A 44 -5.70 2.39 -0.46
N GLU A 45 -5.83 2.32 0.87
CA GLU A 45 -4.81 2.79 1.82
C GLU A 45 -3.48 2.06 1.56
N VAL A 46 -3.52 0.73 1.42
CA VAL A 46 -2.33 -0.09 1.14
C VAL A 46 -1.75 0.26 -0.24
N ALA A 47 -2.58 0.41 -1.27
CA ALA A 47 -2.12 0.77 -2.61
C ALA A 47 -1.39 2.12 -2.62
N ILE A 48 -1.90 3.11 -1.87
CA ILE A 48 -1.25 4.42 -1.73
C ILE A 48 0.07 4.31 -0.95
N LEU A 49 0.13 3.51 0.11
CA LEU A 49 1.39 3.24 0.81
C LEU A 49 2.42 2.59 -0.13
N ILE A 50 2.03 1.59 -0.93
CA ILE A 50 2.92 0.95 -1.91
C ILE A 50 3.46 1.98 -2.92
N MET A 51 2.59 2.87 -3.44
CA MET A 51 3.02 3.96 -4.31
C MET A 51 4.07 4.85 -3.63
N GLU A 52 3.84 5.24 -2.37
CA GLU A 52 4.75 6.08 -1.60
C GLU A 52 6.12 5.41 -1.37
N LEU A 53 6.11 4.14 -0.97
CA LEU A 53 7.33 3.33 -0.77
C LEU A 53 8.12 3.19 -2.08
N PHE A 54 7.43 2.98 -3.20
CA PHE A 54 8.06 2.90 -4.52
C PHE A 54 8.71 4.23 -4.92
N ARG A 55 8.01 5.36 -4.72
CA ARG A 55 8.54 6.71 -5.00
C ARG A 55 9.82 7.02 -4.21
N HIS A 56 9.96 6.45 -3.02
CA HIS A 56 11.12 6.61 -2.16
C HIS A 56 12.19 5.52 -2.34
N GLY A 57 11.99 4.57 -3.27
CA GLY A 57 12.94 3.48 -3.53
C GLY A 57 13.04 2.45 -2.41
N GLU A 58 12.06 2.44 -1.50
CA GLU A 58 11.98 1.53 -0.35
C GLU A 58 11.51 0.13 -0.74
N ILE A 59 10.85 0.01 -1.89
CA ILE A 59 10.49 -1.25 -2.54
C ILE A 59 10.80 -1.14 -4.04
N LYS A 60 10.90 -2.30 -4.71
CA LYS A 60 11.16 -2.40 -6.15
C LYS A 60 9.96 -2.96 -6.90
N ASP A 61 9.94 -2.74 -8.20
CA ASP A 61 8.95 -3.35 -9.07
C ASP A 61 9.07 -4.87 -9.05
N ARG A 62 7.96 -5.58 -9.29
CA ARG A 62 7.89 -7.05 -9.24
C ARG A 62 6.87 -7.60 -10.23
N PRO A 63 6.99 -8.87 -10.65
CA PRO A 63 5.97 -9.52 -11.48
C PRO A 63 4.57 -9.34 -10.90
N GLY A 64 3.58 -9.04 -11.75
CA GLY A 64 2.17 -8.88 -11.35
C GLY A 64 1.84 -7.62 -10.51
N GLY A 65 2.84 -6.88 -10.03
CA GLY A 65 2.65 -5.60 -9.34
C GLY A 65 1.65 -5.70 -8.18
N ALA A 66 0.70 -4.76 -8.10
CA ALA A 66 -0.32 -4.74 -7.04
C ALA A 66 -1.18 -6.02 -6.96
N ARG A 67 -1.27 -6.82 -8.03
CA ARG A 67 -2.13 -8.01 -8.08
C ARG A 67 -1.51 -9.27 -7.47
N GLY A 68 -0.24 -9.23 -7.07
CA GLY A 68 0.46 -10.44 -6.65
C GLY A 68 1.19 -11.14 -7.81
N ASN A 69 2.11 -12.04 -7.48
CA ASN A 69 2.85 -12.86 -8.45
C ASN A 69 2.03 -14.05 -8.94
#